data_AF-A0A842Q5B7-F1
#
_entry.id   AF-A0A842Q5B7-F1
#
_cell.length_a   1.000
_cell.length_b   1.000
_cell.length_c   1.000
_cell.angle_alpha   90.00
_cell.angle_beta   90.00
_cell.angle_gamma   90.00
#
_symmetry.space_group_name_H-M   'P 1'
#
loop_
_entity.id
_entity.type
_entity.pdbx_description
1 polymer ?
#
loop_
_entity_poly.entity_id
_entity_poly.type
_entity_poly.pdbx_seq_one_letter_code
_entity_poly.pdbx_strand_id
1 'polypeptide(L)'
;MYKRPIPTRYENLLASALDKFASGITYIRNPEVWLSACIWYTPDFIVGHRLVVEVDGGVHNLEYRKTPDRIRQSALENMGYHVYRVINQEVKSSPKHVAEKIIESYYDIVEKHDNNNGNNNNNILTQYKIQKIIKKPNYNPLPEDLEQLLTPMATKFNSQQLQFNNSKENNWTTNYFKESLSQYDQRIVSNECAMERFMLQLLGLNLHKKEDPNANNAIIIDFEHFSMLFGKAIKIISDIFGSQISGNYLKNSFNITTPNFIKNLVFEGGPKINPGIVSIKDSTTLEIYIESFNRNFSKLGISVAKSDVMIECVKELEKRKKMMMKTKTSTNNTDNDNQDDDCKRVIEDYQWLIEWSKLSSSTNQ
;
A
#
# COMPACT_ATOMS: atom_id res chain seq x y z
N MET A 1 -23.93 -3.09 -6.68
CA MET A 1 -23.98 -3.22 -5.21
C MET A 1 -23.06 -4.37 -4.82
N TYR A 2 -21.93 -4.11 -4.15
CA TYR A 2 -20.99 -5.17 -3.74
C TYR A 2 -21.69 -6.05 -2.70
N LYS A 3 -21.77 -7.37 -2.95
CA LYS A 3 -22.37 -8.31 -2.00
C LYS A 3 -21.36 -8.58 -0.89
N ARG A 4 -21.73 -8.32 0.37
CA ARG A 4 -20.86 -8.64 1.51
C ARG A 4 -20.51 -10.14 1.48
N PRO A 5 -19.27 -10.51 1.84
CA PRO A 5 -18.87 -11.92 1.89
C PRO A 5 -19.80 -12.68 2.85
N ILE A 6 -20.12 -13.93 2.48
CA ILE A 6 -20.92 -14.83 3.32
C ILE A 6 -19.99 -15.34 4.42
N PRO A 7 -20.34 -15.15 5.70
CA PRO A 7 -19.46 -15.59 6.77
C PRO A 7 -19.23 -17.09 6.79
N THR A 8 -18.00 -17.51 7.05
CA THR A 8 -17.65 -18.93 7.13
C THR A 8 -18.23 -19.60 8.37
N ARG A 9 -18.21 -20.94 8.39
CA ARG A 9 -18.58 -21.73 9.59
C ARG A 9 -17.77 -21.32 10.81
N TYR A 10 -16.48 -21.03 10.66
CA TYR A 10 -15.58 -20.69 11.76
C TYR A 10 -15.82 -19.27 12.27
N GLU A 11 -16.09 -18.31 11.38
CA GLU A 11 -16.56 -16.99 11.80
C GLU A 11 -17.86 -17.07 12.60
N ASN A 12 -18.84 -17.88 12.16
CA ASN A 12 -20.08 -18.05 12.93
C ASN A 12 -19.84 -18.69 14.30
N LEU A 13 -18.94 -19.67 14.38
CA LEU A 13 -18.57 -20.30 15.65
C LEU A 13 -17.88 -19.32 16.60
N LEU A 14 -16.97 -18.48 16.08
CA LEU A 14 -16.31 -17.45 16.87
C LEU A 14 -17.30 -16.38 17.34
N ALA A 15 -18.23 -15.94 16.48
CA ALA A 15 -19.28 -15.00 16.85
C ALA A 15 -20.10 -15.52 18.03
N SER A 16 -20.57 -16.77 17.98
CA SER A 16 -21.29 -17.40 19.09
C SER A 16 -20.45 -17.53 20.37
N ALA A 17 -19.14 -17.72 20.25
CA ALA A 17 -18.24 -17.76 21.40
C ALA A 17 -18.08 -16.36 22.02
N LEU A 18 -17.88 -15.33 21.21
CA LEU A 18 -17.81 -13.94 21.68
C LEU A 18 -19.11 -13.52 22.37
N ASP A 19 -20.28 -13.84 21.79
CA ASP A 19 -21.58 -13.55 22.40
C ASP A 19 -21.74 -14.20 23.79
N LYS A 20 -21.18 -15.41 23.96
CA LYS A 20 -21.30 -16.18 25.19
C LYS A 20 -20.28 -15.81 26.26
N PHE A 21 -19.03 -15.52 25.87
CA PHE A 21 -17.89 -15.40 26.79
C PHE A 21 -17.35 -13.97 26.93
N ALA A 22 -17.61 -13.07 25.98
CA ALA A 22 -17.16 -11.67 25.99
C ALA A 22 -18.30 -10.71 26.38
N SER A 23 -19.07 -11.04 27.42
CA SER A 23 -20.24 -10.25 27.82
C SER A 23 -19.83 -8.81 28.15
N GLY A 24 -20.36 -7.84 27.40
CA GLY A 24 -20.08 -6.41 27.58
C GLY A 24 -19.08 -5.82 26.58
N ILE A 25 -18.44 -6.63 25.74
CA ILE A 25 -17.58 -6.14 24.64
C ILE A 25 -18.38 -6.20 23.34
N THR A 26 -18.51 -5.04 22.68
CA THR A 26 -19.19 -4.97 21.38
C THR A 26 -18.24 -5.39 20.26
N TYR A 27 -18.80 -6.02 19.22
CA TYR A 27 -18.07 -6.28 17.99
C TYR A 27 -18.97 -6.09 16.77
N ILE A 28 -18.35 -5.86 15.61
CA ILE A 28 -19.02 -5.72 14.31
C ILE A 28 -18.45 -6.80 13.39
N ARG A 29 -19.35 -7.51 12.69
CA ARG A 29 -18.97 -8.52 11.69
C ARG A 29 -18.87 -7.91 10.29
N ASN A 30 -17.86 -8.30 9.55
CA ASN A 30 -17.59 -7.86 8.18
C ASN A 30 -17.79 -6.34 7.96
N PRO A 31 -17.26 -5.46 8.84
CA PRO A 31 -17.38 -4.02 8.67
C PRO A 31 -16.56 -3.54 7.48
N GLU A 32 -16.93 -2.39 6.91
CA GLU A 32 -16.11 -1.72 5.89
C GLU A 32 -15.02 -0.90 6.60
N VAL A 33 -13.75 -1.16 6.26
CA VAL A 33 -12.58 -0.42 6.73
C VAL A 33 -11.85 0.17 5.52
N TRP A 34 -11.65 1.47 5.53
CA TRP A 34 -10.91 2.17 4.48
C TRP A 34 -9.42 2.10 4.77
N LEU A 35 -8.67 1.45 3.88
CA LEU A 35 -7.21 1.39 3.93
C LEU A 35 -6.61 2.64 3.29
N SER A 36 -7.26 3.16 2.26
CA SER A 36 -6.96 4.44 1.62
C SER A 36 -8.27 5.14 1.22
N ALA A 37 -8.21 6.31 0.59
CA ALA A 37 -9.42 6.97 0.09
C ALA A 37 -10.07 6.19 -1.08
N CYS A 38 -9.30 5.33 -1.75
CA CYS A 38 -9.73 4.55 -2.91
C CYS A 38 -9.96 3.07 -2.61
N ILE A 39 -9.42 2.54 -1.51
CA ILE A 39 -9.37 1.11 -1.22
C ILE A 39 -10.00 0.86 0.15
N TRP A 40 -11.05 0.03 0.15
CA TRP A 40 -11.63 -0.50 1.36
C TRP A 40 -11.45 -2.01 1.45
N TYR A 41 -11.61 -2.52 2.65
CA TYR A 41 -11.44 -3.89 3.04
C TYR A 41 -12.51 -4.28 4.06
N THR A 42 -12.88 -5.56 4.10
CA THR A 42 -13.79 -6.11 5.13
C THR A 42 -13.04 -7.15 5.95
N PRO A 43 -12.53 -6.79 7.15
CA PRO A 43 -12.07 -7.80 8.10
C PRO A 43 -13.24 -8.66 8.57
N ASP A 44 -12.96 -9.84 9.11
CA ASP A 44 -14.04 -10.70 9.64
C ASP A 44 -14.75 -10.04 10.83
N PHE A 45 -13.99 -9.45 11.76
CA PHE A 45 -14.53 -8.74 12.91
C PHE A 45 -13.75 -7.47 13.23
N ILE A 46 -14.45 -6.48 13.80
CA ILE A 46 -13.84 -5.44 14.63
C ILE A 46 -14.43 -5.58 16.04
N VAL A 47 -13.57 -5.84 17.01
CA VAL A 47 -13.89 -5.90 18.44
C VAL A 47 -13.58 -4.53 19.06
N GLY A 48 -14.55 -3.99 19.78
CA GLY A 48 -14.53 -2.61 20.24
C GLY A 48 -14.44 -1.62 19.08
N HIS A 49 -13.34 -0.86 19.02
CA HIS A 49 -13.13 0.16 17.99
C HIS A 49 -11.83 0.00 17.19
N ARG A 50 -10.88 -0.81 17.68
CA ARG A 50 -9.51 -0.86 17.15
C ARG A 50 -8.96 -2.26 16.95
N LEU A 51 -9.56 -3.30 17.51
CA LEU A 51 -9.08 -4.67 17.35
C LEU A 51 -9.75 -5.32 16.14
N VAL A 52 -9.03 -5.41 15.03
CA VAL A 52 -9.40 -6.24 13.89
C VAL A 52 -9.10 -7.70 14.22
N VAL A 53 -10.09 -8.58 14.05
CA VAL A 53 -9.89 -10.04 14.16
C VAL A 53 -10.17 -10.69 12.81
N GLU A 54 -9.22 -11.49 12.33
CA GLU A 54 -9.29 -12.26 11.08
C GLU A 54 -9.27 -13.76 11.37
N VAL A 55 -10.18 -14.50 10.77
CA VAL A 55 -10.27 -15.95 10.86
C VAL A 55 -9.63 -16.56 9.62
N ASP A 56 -8.32 -16.79 9.70
CA ASP A 56 -7.52 -17.26 8.59
C ASP A 56 -7.76 -18.76 8.31
N GLY A 57 -8.22 -19.04 7.09
CA GLY A 57 -8.28 -20.40 6.55
C GLY A 57 -6.93 -20.93 6.03
N GLY A 58 -6.87 -22.22 5.71
CA GLY A 58 -5.64 -22.88 5.22
C GLY A 58 -5.07 -22.32 3.90
N VAL A 59 -5.84 -21.48 3.19
CA VAL A 59 -5.44 -20.82 1.94
C VAL A 59 -4.47 -19.64 2.19
N HIS A 60 -4.38 -19.12 3.42
CA HIS A 60 -3.47 -18.01 3.77
C HIS A 60 -2.00 -18.43 3.91
N ASN A 61 -1.72 -19.74 3.98
CA ASN A 61 -0.34 -20.26 3.99
C ASN A 61 0.33 -20.25 2.61
N LEU A 62 -0.41 -19.91 1.55
CA LEU A 62 0.13 -19.86 0.19
C LEU A 62 1.01 -18.62 0.02
N GLU A 63 2.24 -18.81 -0.47
CA GLU A 63 3.27 -17.76 -0.60
C GLU A 63 2.76 -16.48 -1.29
N TYR A 64 1.91 -16.63 -2.31
CA TYR A 64 1.37 -15.51 -3.07
C TYR A 64 0.34 -14.64 -2.31
N ARG A 65 -0.20 -15.13 -1.17
CA ARG A 65 -1.13 -14.37 -0.31
C ARG A 65 -0.43 -13.63 0.83
N LYS A 66 0.78 -14.06 1.22
CA LYS A 66 1.55 -13.45 2.31
C LYS A 66 1.83 -11.96 2.05
N THR A 67 2.18 -11.60 0.82
CA THR A 67 2.46 -10.21 0.42
C THR A 67 1.24 -9.30 0.56
N PRO A 68 0.08 -9.57 -0.08
CA PRO A 68 -1.14 -8.79 0.15
C PRO A 68 -1.56 -8.69 1.62
N ASP A 69 -1.43 -9.79 2.39
CA ASP A 69 -1.86 -9.81 3.79
C ASP A 69 -0.94 -8.98 4.69
N ARG A 70 0.39 -9.05 4.49
CA ARG A 70 1.37 -8.21 5.19
C ARG A 70 1.14 -6.72 4.90
N ILE A 71 0.96 -6.39 3.64
CA ILE A 71 0.69 -5.02 3.18
C ILE A 71 -0.61 -4.50 3.79
N ARG A 72 -1.66 -5.33 3.80
CA ARG A 72 -2.95 -4.98 4.40
C ARG A 72 -2.85 -4.75 5.90
N GLN A 73 -2.14 -5.63 6.60
CA GLN A 73 -1.90 -5.49 8.04
C GLN A 73 -1.18 -4.18 8.34
N SER A 74 -0.11 -3.86 7.62
CA SER A 74 0.60 -2.58 7.78
C SER A 74 -0.31 -1.37 7.51
N ALA A 75 -1.20 -1.45 6.51
CA ALA A 75 -2.17 -0.40 6.25
C ALA A 75 -3.19 -0.23 7.40
N LEU A 76 -3.67 -1.33 7.98
CA LEU A 76 -4.56 -1.30 9.15
C LEU A 76 -3.85 -0.71 10.38
N GLU A 77 -2.61 -1.10 10.64
CA GLU A 77 -1.80 -0.61 11.76
C GLU A 77 -1.51 0.90 11.62
N ASN A 78 -1.21 1.37 10.40
CA ASN A 78 -1.06 2.81 10.11
C ASN A 78 -2.34 3.61 10.36
N MET A 79 -3.51 2.96 10.29
CA MET A 79 -4.81 3.55 10.61
C MET A 79 -5.17 3.46 12.10
N GLY A 80 -4.29 2.91 12.92
CA GLY A 80 -4.46 2.77 14.37
C GLY A 80 -5.22 1.52 14.81
N TYR A 81 -5.39 0.55 13.91
CA TYR A 81 -5.93 -0.76 14.27
C TYR A 81 -4.84 -1.68 14.80
N HIS A 82 -5.24 -2.60 15.67
CA HIS A 82 -4.46 -3.79 16.03
C HIS A 82 -5.07 -4.97 15.29
N VAL A 83 -4.24 -5.86 14.73
CA VAL A 83 -4.70 -7.01 13.97
C VAL A 83 -4.38 -8.28 14.75
N TYR A 84 -5.41 -9.09 15.03
CA TYR A 84 -5.29 -10.40 15.65
C TYR A 84 -5.81 -11.47 14.70
N ARG A 85 -4.95 -12.41 14.32
CA ARG A 85 -5.27 -13.48 13.36
C ARG A 85 -5.43 -14.80 14.11
N VAL A 86 -6.53 -15.50 13.86
CA VAL A 86 -6.82 -16.82 14.43
C VAL A 86 -7.03 -17.82 13.31
N ILE A 87 -6.44 -19.01 13.43
CA ILE A 87 -6.61 -20.03 12.40
C ILE A 87 -7.91 -20.81 12.62
N ASN A 88 -8.52 -21.28 11.52
CA ASN A 88 -9.75 -22.10 11.56
C ASN A 88 -9.69 -23.26 12.57
N GLN A 89 -8.53 -23.92 12.71
CA GLN A 89 -8.39 -25.05 13.62
C GLN A 89 -8.42 -24.65 15.09
N GLU A 90 -7.92 -23.46 15.44
CA GLU A 90 -7.95 -22.95 16.80
C GLU A 90 -9.38 -22.60 17.22
N VAL A 91 -10.11 -21.93 16.32
CA VAL A 91 -11.54 -21.62 16.52
C VAL A 91 -12.35 -22.92 16.65
N LYS A 92 -12.03 -23.96 15.87
CA LYS A 92 -12.72 -25.26 15.93
C LYS A 92 -12.44 -26.00 17.24
N SER A 93 -11.19 -26.05 17.67
CA SER A 93 -10.75 -26.88 18.80
C SER A 93 -11.14 -26.26 20.15
N SER A 94 -11.04 -24.93 20.28
CA SER A 94 -11.36 -24.25 21.52
C SER A 94 -11.90 -22.83 21.28
N PRO A 95 -13.17 -22.68 20.83
CA PRO A 95 -13.78 -21.37 20.60
C PRO A 95 -13.78 -20.47 21.84
N LYS A 96 -13.94 -21.06 23.03
CA LYS A 96 -13.91 -20.35 24.30
C LYS A 96 -12.54 -19.71 24.54
N HIS A 97 -11.47 -20.50 24.40
CA HIS A 97 -10.10 -20.02 24.61
C HIS A 97 -9.74 -18.91 23.62
N VAL A 98 -10.17 -19.03 22.36
CA VAL A 98 -9.98 -17.96 21.37
C VAL A 98 -10.71 -16.68 21.78
N ALA A 99 -11.96 -16.79 22.24
CA ALA A 99 -12.70 -15.64 22.74
C ALA A 99 -11.99 -14.99 23.94
N GLU A 100 -11.49 -15.78 24.89
CA GLU A 100 -10.72 -15.29 26.05
C GLU A 100 -9.46 -14.52 25.61
N LYS A 101 -8.67 -15.04 24.66
CA LYS A 101 -7.51 -14.32 24.10
C LYS A 101 -7.88 -13.00 23.41
N ILE A 102 -9.02 -12.96 22.71
CA ILE A 102 -9.51 -11.73 22.06
C ILE A 102 -9.90 -10.70 23.13
N ILE A 103 -10.52 -11.14 24.23
CA ILE A 103 -10.87 -10.28 25.37
C ILE A 103 -9.61 -9.71 26.02
N GLU A 104 -8.61 -10.55 26.29
CA GLU A 104 -7.30 -10.13 26.82
C GLU A 104 -6.65 -9.09 25.89
N SER A 105 -6.57 -9.40 24.60
CA SER A 105 -6.02 -8.48 23.60
C SER A 105 -6.78 -7.15 23.54
N TYR A 106 -8.10 -7.18 23.69
CA TYR A 106 -8.93 -5.98 23.74
C TYR A 106 -8.57 -5.11 24.96
N TYR A 107 -8.47 -5.69 26.16
CA TYR A 107 -8.13 -4.95 27.37
C TYR A 107 -6.69 -4.42 27.33
N ASP A 108 -5.73 -5.18 26.81
CA ASP A 108 -4.35 -4.71 26.60
C ASP A 108 -4.30 -3.44 25.75
N ILE A 109 -5.14 -3.35 24.72
CA ILE A 109 -5.23 -2.18 23.83
C ILE A 109 -5.86 -0.99 24.56
N VAL A 110 -6.89 -1.23 25.37
CA VAL A 110 -7.54 -0.18 26.18
C VAL A 110 -6.57 0.36 27.24
N GLU A 111 -5.92 -0.51 28.01
CA GLU A 111 -5.00 -0.13 29.10
C GLU A 111 -3.73 0.58 28.61
N LYS A 112 -3.13 0.14 27.49
CA LYS A 112 -1.96 0.83 26.90
C LYS A 112 -2.30 2.26 26.46
N HIS A 113 -3.55 2.52 26.10
CA HIS A 113 -3.97 3.85 25.69
C HIS A 113 -4.18 4.80 26.88
N ASP A 114 -4.55 4.26 28.04
CA ASP A 114 -4.70 5.03 29.28
C ASP A 114 -3.33 5.45 29.83
N ASN A 115 -2.33 4.57 29.78
CA ASN A 115 -0.98 4.89 30.25
C ASN A 115 -0.24 5.94 29.40
N ASN A 116 -0.54 6.03 28.09
CA ASN A 116 0.06 7.05 27.22
C ASN A 116 -0.62 8.43 27.31
N ASN A 117 -1.85 8.51 27.83
CA ASN A 117 -2.56 9.76 28.09
C ASN A 117 -2.54 10.19 29.57
N GLY A 118 -2.09 9.32 30.46
CA GLY A 118 -2.09 9.49 31.91
C GLY A 118 -0.89 10.26 32.47
N ASN A 119 -0.68 11.49 32.00
CA ASN A 119 0.07 12.49 32.74
C ASN A 119 -0.87 13.67 33.05
N ASN A 120 -1.97 13.38 33.75
CA ASN A 120 -2.67 14.33 34.62
C ASN A 120 -3.71 13.61 35.51
N ASN A 121 -3.40 13.68 36.80
CA ASN A 121 -4.10 13.27 38.01
C ASN A 121 -5.64 13.09 38.01
N ASN A 122 -6.01 12.01 38.72
CA ASN A 122 -7.14 11.80 39.64
C ASN A 122 -8.54 11.49 39.10
N ASN A 123 -8.92 10.22 39.33
CA ASN A 123 -10.24 9.70 39.70
C ASN A 123 -11.47 10.46 39.19
N ILE A 124 -12.09 9.94 38.12
CA ILE A 124 -13.53 9.71 38.00
C ILE A 124 -13.73 8.64 36.91
N LEU A 125 -14.45 7.56 37.24
CA LEU A 125 -15.09 6.68 36.26
C LEU A 125 -16.03 7.52 35.38
N THR A 126 -15.53 8.05 34.28
CA THR A 126 -16.35 8.62 33.21
C THR A 126 -15.84 8.11 31.88
N GLN A 127 -16.53 7.06 31.41
CA GLN A 127 -16.88 6.86 30.01
C GLN A 127 -15.76 7.25 29.04
N TYR A 128 -14.80 6.34 28.90
CA TYR A 128 -13.79 6.37 27.86
C TYR A 128 -14.44 6.73 26.53
N LYS A 129 -14.30 7.99 26.13
CA LYS A 129 -14.42 8.39 24.72
C LYS A 129 -13.20 7.82 24.02
N ILE A 130 -13.20 6.49 23.87
CA ILE A 130 -12.50 5.84 22.78
C ILE A 130 -12.97 6.63 21.57
N GLN A 131 -12.06 7.39 20.97
CA GLN A 131 -12.37 8.05 19.71
C GLN A 131 -12.77 6.92 18.77
N LYS A 132 -14.09 6.78 18.55
CA LYS A 132 -14.63 5.95 17.48
C LYS A 132 -13.76 6.24 16.29
N ILE A 133 -13.11 5.22 15.73
CA ILE A 133 -12.48 5.42 14.43
C ILE A 133 -13.55 6.04 13.55
N ILE A 134 -13.15 7.20 13.04
CA ILE A 134 -13.96 8.35 12.72
C ILE A 134 -15.02 7.93 11.70
N LYS A 135 -16.21 8.56 11.81
CA LYS A 135 -17.33 8.45 10.86
C LYS A 135 -16.84 8.03 9.48
N LYS A 136 -17.53 7.03 8.87
CA LYS A 136 -17.38 6.65 7.47
C LYS A 136 -17.00 7.90 6.67
N PRO A 137 -15.81 7.95 6.02
CA PRO A 137 -15.42 9.12 5.24
C PRO A 137 -16.59 9.47 4.32
N ASN A 138 -16.79 10.75 4.06
CA ASN A 138 -17.83 11.18 3.12
C ASN A 138 -17.40 10.70 1.73
N TYR A 139 -17.75 9.45 1.44
CA TYR A 139 -17.21 8.73 0.29
C TYR A 139 -17.95 9.22 -0.94
N ASN A 140 -17.21 9.92 -1.78
CA ASN A 140 -17.58 10.14 -3.16
C ASN A 140 -16.79 9.15 -4.01
N PRO A 141 -17.42 8.12 -4.60
CA PRO A 141 -16.72 7.26 -5.56
C PRO A 141 -16.05 8.13 -6.61
N LEU A 142 -14.85 7.73 -7.03
CA LEU A 142 -14.15 8.45 -8.08
C LEU A 142 -15.00 8.39 -9.36
N PRO A 143 -15.50 9.52 -9.89
CA PRO A 143 -16.24 9.52 -11.13
C PRO A 143 -15.34 9.04 -12.27
N GLU A 144 -15.88 8.19 -13.15
CA GLU A 144 -15.11 7.58 -14.25
C GLU A 144 -14.53 8.63 -15.21
N ASP A 145 -15.29 9.70 -15.49
CA ASP A 145 -14.82 10.83 -16.28
C ASP A 145 -13.66 11.58 -15.61
N LEU A 146 -13.72 11.75 -14.29
CA LEU A 146 -12.63 12.37 -13.53
C LEU A 146 -11.40 11.46 -13.50
N GLU A 147 -11.57 10.15 -13.35
CA GLU A 147 -10.48 9.16 -13.35
C GLU A 147 -9.63 9.25 -14.63
N GLN A 148 -10.29 9.37 -15.79
CA GLN A 148 -9.63 9.48 -17.09
C GLN A 148 -8.82 10.78 -17.25
N LEU A 149 -9.19 11.83 -16.52
CA LEU A 149 -8.52 13.14 -16.58
C LEU A 149 -7.30 13.25 -15.66
N LEU A 150 -7.17 12.39 -14.64
CA LEU A 150 -6.13 12.52 -13.62
C LEU A 150 -4.72 12.51 -14.20
N THR A 151 -4.42 11.62 -15.15
CA THR A 151 -3.09 11.52 -15.76
C THR A 151 -2.75 12.72 -16.64
N PRO A 152 -3.59 13.11 -17.62
CA PRO A 152 -3.37 14.35 -18.37
C PRO A 152 -3.20 15.58 -17.47
N MET A 153 -4.00 15.68 -16.40
CA MET A 153 -3.91 16.78 -15.44
C MET A 153 -2.59 16.75 -14.66
N ALA A 154 -2.16 15.60 -14.13
CA ALA A 154 -0.90 15.48 -13.39
C ALA A 154 0.30 15.87 -14.27
N THR A 155 0.33 15.40 -15.52
CA THR A 155 1.38 15.75 -16.49
C THR A 155 1.39 17.26 -16.77
N LYS A 156 0.23 17.85 -17.05
CA LYS A 156 0.12 19.29 -17.34
C LYS A 156 0.50 20.13 -16.11
N PHE A 157 0.00 19.78 -14.93
CA PHE A 157 0.31 20.45 -13.67
C PHE A 157 1.82 20.41 -13.37
N ASN A 158 2.45 19.24 -13.51
CA ASN A 158 3.89 19.09 -13.35
C ASN A 158 4.68 19.98 -14.33
N SER A 159 4.28 20.00 -15.60
CA SER A 159 4.94 20.83 -16.63
C SER A 159 4.86 22.34 -16.32
N GLN A 160 3.73 22.81 -15.77
CA GLN A 160 3.57 24.21 -15.39
C GLN A 160 4.42 24.56 -14.17
N GLN A 161 4.50 23.67 -13.17
CA GLN A 161 5.39 23.89 -12.02
C GLN A 161 6.85 24.08 -12.45
N LEU A 162 7.30 23.37 -13.49
CA LEU A 162 8.65 23.50 -14.06
C LEU A 162 8.87 24.83 -14.79
N GLN A 163 7.84 25.42 -15.38
CA GLN A 163 7.94 26.68 -16.14
C GLN A 163 8.00 27.92 -15.24
N PHE A 164 7.34 27.87 -14.07
CA PHE A 164 7.19 29.05 -13.21
C PHE A 164 8.26 29.19 -12.12
N ASN A 165 9.16 28.21 -11.92
CA ASN A 165 10.17 28.27 -10.86
C ASN A 165 11.53 27.67 -11.25
N ASN A 166 12.61 28.42 -11.02
CA ASN A 166 13.99 27.93 -11.09
C ASN A 166 14.36 26.98 -9.92
N SER A 167 13.49 26.82 -8.91
CA SER A 167 13.61 25.81 -7.85
C SER A 167 12.30 25.03 -7.70
N LYS A 168 12.31 23.74 -8.05
CA LYS A 168 11.12 22.85 -8.06
C LYS A 168 10.38 22.76 -6.70
N GLU A 169 11.01 23.16 -5.60
CA GLU A 169 10.49 22.96 -4.24
C GLU A 169 9.52 24.03 -3.74
N ASN A 170 9.52 25.25 -4.32
CA ASN A 170 8.77 26.38 -3.75
C ASN A 170 7.24 26.26 -3.91
N ASN A 171 6.74 25.39 -4.81
CA ASN A 171 5.31 25.26 -5.10
C ASN A 171 4.63 24.05 -4.44
N TRP A 172 5.34 23.25 -3.63
CA TRP A 172 4.74 22.15 -2.87
C TRP A 172 4.10 22.64 -1.57
N THR A 173 3.07 23.48 -1.72
CA THR A 173 2.31 24.07 -0.60
C THR A 173 0.81 23.82 -0.74
N THR A 174 0.11 23.77 0.40
CA THR A 174 -1.33 23.55 0.46
C THR A 174 -2.10 24.60 -0.36
N ASN A 175 -1.76 25.88 -0.23
CA ASN A 175 -2.44 26.97 -0.93
C ASN A 175 -2.26 26.84 -2.45
N TYR A 176 -1.02 26.62 -2.91
CA TYR A 176 -0.74 26.47 -4.34
C TYR A 176 -1.54 25.32 -4.95
N PHE A 177 -1.55 24.15 -4.30
CA PHE A 177 -2.30 22.99 -4.77
C PHE A 177 -3.81 23.26 -4.78
N LYS A 178 -4.35 23.84 -3.69
CA LYS A 178 -5.78 24.12 -3.58
C LYS A 178 -6.25 25.12 -4.64
N GLU A 179 -5.53 26.21 -4.84
CA GLU A 179 -5.88 27.24 -5.83
C GLU A 179 -5.69 26.73 -7.26
N SER A 180 -4.53 26.16 -7.56
CA SER A 180 -4.20 25.73 -8.92
C SER A 180 -5.09 24.58 -9.38
N LEU A 181 -5.27 23.53 -8.56
CA LEU A 181 -6.09 22.37 -8.95
C LEU A 181 -7.56 22.71 -9.11
N SER A 182 -8.08 23.68 -8.33
CA SER A 182 -9.46 24.14 -8.49
C SER A 182 -9.72 24.78 -9.85
N GLN A 183 -8.69 25.34 -10.52
CA GLN A 183 -8.80 25.88 -11.88
C GLN A 183 -8.84 24.78 -12.95
N TYR A 184 -8.33 23.58 -12.65
CA TYR A 184 -8.43 22.42 -13.54
C TYR A 184 -9.79 21.76 -13.40
N ASP A 185 -10.12 21.33 -12.17
CA ASP A 185 -11.40 20.73 -11.83
C ASP A 185 -11.56 20.73 -10.29
N GLN A 186 -12.57 21.44 -9.79
CA GLN A 186 -12.86 21.56 -8.35
C GLN A 186 -13.14 20.19 -7.68
N ARG A 187 -13.51 19.16 -8.46
CA ARG A 187 -13.76 17.81 -7.95
C ARG A 187 -12.48 17.17 -7.41
N ILE A 188 -11.29 17.55 -7.88
CA ILE A 188 -10.02 17.00 -7.37
C ILE A 188 -9.80 17.37 -5.90
N VAL A 189 -10.03 18.64 -5.54
CA VAL A 189 -9.82 19.14 -4.16
C VAL A 189 -10.97 18.81 -3.21
N SER A 190 -12.04 18.19 -3.71
CA SER A 190 -13.22 17.78 -2.93
C SER A 190 -13.43 16.26 -2.93
N ASN A 191 -12.65 15.50 -3.70
CA ASN A 191 -12.66 14.03 -3.71
C ASN A 191 -11.28 13.50 -3.28
N GLU A 192 -11.23 12.90 -2.09
CA GLU A 192 -9.98 12.39 -1.52
C GLU A 192 -9.32 11.31 -2.40
N CYS A 193 -10.10 10.42 -3.02
CA CYS A 193 -9.54 9.40 -3.89
C CYS A 193 -8.94 10.00 -5.17
N ALA A 194 -9.57 11.03 -5.74
CA ALA A 194 -9.03 11.77 -6.88
C ALA A 194 -7.71 12.45 -6.51
N MET A 195 -7.66 13.16 -5.37
CA MET A 195 -6.44 13.82 -4.89
C MET A 195 -5.33 12.81 -4.59
N GLU A 196 -5.64 11.69 -3.95
CA GLU A 196 -4.67 10.64 -3.64
C GLU A 196 -4.02 10.08 -4.92
N ARG A 197 -4.83 9.72 -5.91
CA ARG A 197 -4.34 9.21 -7.20
C ARG A 197 -3.55 10.28 -7.97
N PHE A 198 -4.05 11.51 -8.01
CA PHE A 198 -3.35 12.64 -8.62
C PHE A 198 -1.97 12.84 -7.98
N MET A 199 -1.90 12.85 -6.66
CA MET A 199 -0.67 13.10 -5.91
C MET A 199 0.37 12.00 -6.14
N LEU A 200 -0.03 10.72 -6.16
CA LEU A 200 0.87 9.61 -6.48
C LEU A 200 1.47 9.71 -7.89
N GLN A 201 0.68 10.17 -8.86
CA GLN A 201 1.17 10.40 -10.23
C GLN A 201 2.15 11.57 -10.29
N LEU A 202 1.82 12.68 -9.61
CA LEU A 202 2.69 13.85 -9.53
C LEU A 202 4.03 13.52 -8.83
N LEU A 203 3.99 12.71 -7.78
CA LEU A 203 5.17 12.17 -7.10
C LEU A 203 6.04 11.34 -8.07
N GLY A 204 5.43 10.47 -8.87
CA GLY A 204 6.16 9.70 -9.90
C GLY A 204 6.80 10.56 -11.00
N LEU A 205 6.13 11.64 -11.40
CA LEU A 205 6.66 12.62 -12.35
C LEU A 205 7.83 13.46 -11.77
N ASN A 206 7.92 13.58 -10.44
CA ASN A 206 8.97 14.31 -9.73
C ASN A 206 10.07 13.42 -9.16
N LEU A 207 10.18 12.17 -9.62
CA LEU A 207 11.33 11.32 -9.28
C LEU A 207 12.61 11.92 -9.86
N HIS A 208 13.57 12.17 -8.98
CA HIS A 208 14.89 12.67 -9.33
C HIS A 208 15.91 11.55 -9.31
N LYS A 209 16.91 11.71 -10.17
CA LYS A 209 18.12 10.92 -10.15
C LYS A 209 19.24 11.69 -9.47
N LYS A 210 20.14 10.97 -8.81
CA LYS A 210 21.41 11.50 -8.33
C LYS A 210 22.53 10.56 -8.71
N GLU A 211 23.74 11.08 -8.75
CA GLU A 211 24.93 10.24 -8.81
C GLU A 211 25.22 9.70 -7.41
N ASP A 212 25.50 8.40 -7.29
CA ASP A 212 25.99 7.82 -6.06
C ASP A 212 27.53 7.81 -6.06
N PRO A 213 28.18 8.64 -5.22
CA PRO A 213 29.64 8.71 -5.15
C PRO A 213 30.28 7.36 -4.74
N ASN A 214 29.52 6.51 -4.05
CA ASN A 214 30.01 5.23 -3.53
C ASN A 214 29.80 4.06 -4.51
N ALA A 215 29.13 4.29 -5.65
CA ALA A 215 28.83 3.27 -6.64
C ALA A 215 29.35 3.67 -8.04
N ASN A 216 30.61 4.09 -8.14
CA ASN A 216 31.24 4.53 -9.39
C ASN A 216 30.44 5.63 -10.13
N ASN A 217 29.82 6.56 -9.39
CA ASN A 217 28.93 7.59 -9.93
C ASN A 217 27.74 7.02 -10.72
N ALA A 218 27.26 5.83 -10.34
CA ALA A 218 26.03 5.27 -10.92
C ALA A 218 24.85 6.23 -10.70
N ILE A 219 24.03 6.36 -11.73
CA ILE A 219 22.80 7.15 -11.69
C ILE A 219 21.75 6.33 -10.93
N ILE A 220 21.40 6.79 -9.73
CA ILE A 220 20.39 6.15 -8.86
C ILE A 220 19.19 7.06 -8.64
N ILE A 221 18.08 6.50 -8.15
CA ILE A 221 16.95 7.32 -7.67
C ILE A 221 17.33 8.00 -6.37
N ASP A 222 17.04 9.29 -6.26
CA ASP A 222 17.20 10.06 -5.03
C ASP A 222 16.00 9.83 -4.08
N PHE A 223 16.00 8.67 -3.41
CA PHE A 223 14.95 8.31 -2.45
C PHE A 223 14.89 9.24 -1.25
N GLU A 224 15.95 9.97 -0.93
CA GLU A 224 15.96 10.95 0.15
C GLU A 224 15.06 12.14 -0.21
N HIS A 225 15.34 12.77 -1.35
CA HIS A 225 14.50 13.84 -1.89
C HIS A 225 13.06 13.34 -2.12
N PHE A 226 12.89 12.13 -2.66
CA PHE A 226 11.57 11.57 -2.89
C PHE A 226 10.78 11.39 -1.59
N SER A 227 11.41 10.91 -0.51
CA SER A 227 10.77 10.78 0.80
C SER A 227 10.37 12.14 1.40
N MET A 228 11.20 13.17 1.21
CA MET A 228 10.89 14.53 1.66
C MET A 228 9.67 15.08 0.92
N LEU A 229 9.63 14.90 -0.40
CA LEU A 229 8.51 15.33 -1.23
C LEU A 229 7.22 14.58 -0.86
N PHE A 230 7.31 13.27 -0.62
CA PHE A 230 6.20 12.48 -0.12
C PHE A 230 5.69 12.98 1.24
N GLY A 231 6.60 13.38 2.15
CA GLY A 231 6.23 14.04 3.41
C GLY A 231 5.43 15.33 3.21
N LYS A 232 5.84 16.18 2.25
CA LYS A 232 5.08 17.38 1.86
C LYS A 232 3.71 17.01 1.30
N ALA A 233 3.63 15.98 0.45
CA ALA A 233 2.39 15.47 -0.13
C ALA A 233 1.37 15.04 0.93
N ILE A 234 1.82 14.28 1.96
CA ILE A 234 0.99 13.88 3.10
C ILE A 234 0.39 15.11 3.78
N LYS A 235 1.23 16.11 4.08
CA LYS A 235 0.79 17.34 4.73
C LYS A 235 -0.24 18.11 3.89
N ILE A 236 0.03 18.28 2.59
CA ILE A 236 -0.88 18.97 1.66
C ILE A 236 -2.26 18.32 1.65
N ILE A 237 -2.34 16.99 1.53
CA ILE A 237 -3.62 16.28 1.52
C ILE A 237 -4.32 16.44 2.87
N SER A 238 -3.62 16.24 3.98
CA SER A 238 -4.19 16.42 5.32
C SER A 238 -4.77 17.82 5.52
N ASP A 239 -4.06 18.86 5.05
CA ASP A 239 -4.48 20.25 5.19
C ASP A 239 -5.67 20.59 4.27
N ILE A 240 -5.69 20.08 3.03
CA ILE A 240 -6.80 20.31 2.08
C ILE A 240 -8.12 19.74 2.62
N PHE A 241 -8.08 18.55 3.20
CA PHE A 241 -9.28 17.87 3.71
C PHE A 241 -9.50 18.08 5.21
N GLY A 242 -8.61 18.80 5.90
CA GLY A 242 -8.71 19.08 7.33
C GLY A 242 -8.65 17.82 8.21
N SER A 243 -7.96 16.77 7.75
CA SER A 243 -7.98 15.46 8.39
C SER A 243 -6.65 14.73 8.26
N GLN A 244 -6.06 14.35 9.40
CA GLN A 244 -4.85 13.54 9.43
C GLN A 244 -5.05 12.14 8.82
N ILE A 245 -6.28 11.63 8.82
CA ILE A 245 -6.62 10.36 8.16
C ILE A 245 -6.34 10.44 6.66
N SER A 246 -6.61 11.57 6.01
CA SER A 246 -6.40 11.73 4.58
C SER A 246 -4.91 11.63 4.20
N GLY A 247 -4.01 12.10 5.07
CA GLY A 247 -2.57 11.85 4.94
C GLY A 247 -2.18 10.38 5.13
N ASN A 248 -2.80 9.69 6.08
CA ASN A 248 -2.59 8.24 6.26
C ASN A 248 -3.10 7.41 5.07
N TYR A 249 -4.18 7.83 4.42
CA TYR A 249 -4.66 7.20 3.20
C TYR A 249 -3.62 7.26 2.07
N LEU A 250 -2.99 8.42 1.85
CA LEU A 250 -1.90 8.53 0.87
C LEU A 250 -0.73 7.61 1.21
N LYS A 251 -0.31 7.59 2.49
CA LYS A 251 0.76 6.69 2.97
C LYS A 251 0.43 5.24 2.65
N ASN A 252 -0.78 4.81 2.97
CA ASN A 252 -1.22 3.44 2.76
C ASN A 252 -1.31 3.09 1.29
N SER A 253 -1.84 3.97 0.43
CA SER A 253 -1.86 3.72 -1.01
C SER A 253 -0.48 3.59 -1.62
N PHE A 254 0.48 4.40 -1.17
CA PHE A 254 1.86 4.22 -1.62
C PHE A 254 2.43 2.90 -1.08
N ASN A 255 2.29 2.62 0.22
CA ASN A 255 2.77 1.38 0.83
C ASN A 255 2.23 0.12 0.13
N ILE A 256 0.93 0.12 -0.22
CA ILE A 256 0.27 -0.97 -0.95
C ILE A 256 0.87 -1.16 -2.34
N THR A 257 1.27 -0.07 -2.99
CA THR A 257 1.79 -0.11 -4.35
C THR A 257 3.31 -0.18 -4.44
N THR A 258 4.04 -0.08 -3.32
CA THR A 258 5.51 -0.07 -3.28
C THR A 258 6.15 -1.26 -3.99
N PRO A 259 5.73 -2.54 -3.78
CA PRO A 259 6.34 -3.66 -4.51
C PRO A 259 6.21 -3.50 -6.03
N ASN A 260 5.04 -3.05 -6.50
CA ASN A 260 4.79 -2.79 -7.92
C ASN A 260 5.60 -1.58 -8.43
N PHE A 261 5.80 -0.55 -7.60
CA PHE A 261 6.66 0.59 -7.91
C PHE A 261 8.11 0.14 -8.12
N ILE A 262 8.70 -0.60 -7.18
CA ILE A 262 10.08 -1.13 -7.32
C ILE A 262 10.19 -2.07 -8.51
N LYS A 263 9.20 -2.93 -8.72
CA LYS A 263 9.11 -3.79 -9.91
C LYS A 263 9.09 -2.96 -11.21
N ASN A 264 8.39 -1.83 -11.27
CA ASN A 264 8.44 -0.95 -12.45
C ASN A 264 9.83 -0.30 -12.63
N LEU A 265 10.59 -0.03 -11.56
CA LEU A 265 11.98 0.43 -11.70
C LEU A 265 12.86 -0.62 -12.40
N VAL A 266 12.61 -1.92 -12.17
CA VAL A 266 13.34 -3.01 -12.84
C VAL A 266 12.98 -3.12 -14.32
N PHE A 267 11.68 -3.11 -14.64
CA PHE A 267 11.23 -3.44 -15.99
C PHE A 267 10.99 -2.25 -16.91
N GLU A 268 10.73 -1.07 -16.35
CA GLU A 268 10.41 0.16 -17.09
C GLU A 268 11.43 1.28 -16.79
N GLY A 269 12.36 1.08 -15.85
CA GLY A 269 13.29 2.11 -15.40
C GLY A 269 12.65 3.26 -14.63
N GLY A 270 11.38 3.15 -14.22
CA GLY A 270 10.61 4.25 -13.64
C GLY A 270 9.13 3.88 -13.45
N PRO A 271 8.31 4.73 -12.83
CA PRO A 271 6.86 4.55 -12.86
C PRO A 271 6.35 4.68 -14.31
N LYS A 272 5.22 4.06 -14.64
CA LYS A 272 4.67 4.08 -16.02
C LYS A 272 4.44 5.48 -16.60
N ILE A 273 4.17 6.46 -15.74
CA ILE A 273 3.98 7.86 -16.15
C ILE A 273 5.30 8.58 -16.46
N ASN A 274 6.43 8.02 -16.03
CA ASN A 274 7.79 8.56 -16.22
C ASN A 274 8.81 7.41 -16.30
N PRO A 275 8.79 6.60 -17.37
CA PRO A 275 9.70 5.46 -17.52
C PRO A 275 11.12 5.91 -17.90
N GLY A 276 12.10 5.00 -17.82
CA GLY A 276 13.46 5.19 -18.34
C GLY A 276 14.37 6.10 -17.50
N ILE A 277 14.05 6.30 -16.21
CA ILE A 277 14.86 7.12 -15.29
C ILE A 277 16.16 6.41 -14.91
N VAL A 278 16.09 5.10 -14.68
CA VAL A 278 17.21 4.25 -14.24
C VAL A 278 17.21 2.90 -14.96
N SER A 279 18.28 2.12 -14.80
CA SER A 279 18.36 0.76 -15.32
C SER A 279 18.90 -0.16 -14.23
N ILE A 280 18.14 -1.19 -13.86
CA ILE A 280 18.52 -2.20 -12.87
C ILE A 280 18.75 -3.51 -13.62
N LYS A 281 19.99 -4.01 -13.62
CA LYS A 281 20.41 -5.14 -14.46
C LYS A 281 20.85 -6.37 -13.68
N ASP A 282 20.86 -6.30 -12.36
CA ASP A 282 21.34 -7.36 -11.49
C ASP A 282 20.70 -7.27 -10.09
N SER A 283 20.81 -8.36 -9.33
CA SER A 283 20.21 -8.46 -7.99
C SER A 283 20.88 -7.55 -6.96
N THR A 284 22.19 -7.33 -7.07
CA THR A 284 22.94 -6.47 -6.14
C THR A 284 22.43 -5.03 -6.22
N THR A 285 22.27 -4.51 -7.43
CA THR A 285 21.70 -3.19 -7.69
C THR A 285 20.25 -3.12 -7.18
N LEU A 286 19.42 -4.13 -7.44
CA LEU A 286 18.04 -4.16 -6.92
C LEU A 286 18.00 -4.10 -5.39
N GLU A 287 18.87 -4.83 -4.71
CA GLU A 287 18.93 -4.82 -3.25
C GLU A 287 19.35 -3.47 -2.67
N ILE A 288 20.32 -2.79 -3.29
CA ILE A 288 20.71 -1.42 -2.93
C ILE A 288 19.52 -0.47 -3.05
N TYR A 289 18.69 -0.62 -4.09
CA TYR A 289 17.48 0.18 -4.26
C TYR A 289 16.45 -0.09 -3.16
N ILE A 290 16.21 -1.35 -2.82
CA ILE A 290 15.28 -1.74 -1.74
C ILE A 290 15.77 -1.20 -0.39
N GLU A 291 17.06 -1.31 -0.10
CA GLU A 291 17.66 -0.84 1.15
C GLU A 291 17.64 0.69 1.24
N SER A 292 18.01 1.38 0.16
CA SER A 292 17.95 2.84 0.08
C SER A 292 16.51 3.36 0.20
N PHE A 293 15.54 2.69 -0.43
CA PHE A 293 14.12 3.00 -0.27
C PHE A 293 13.70 2.86 1.20
N ASN A 294 13.94 1.70 1.81
CA ASN A 294 13.54 1.41 3.20
C ASN A 294 14.20 2.36 4.21
N ARG A 295 15.48 2.69 4.02
CA ARG A 295 16.20 3.68 4.85
C ARG A 295 15.51 5.05 4.84
N ASN A 296 14.99 5.47 3.69
CA ASN A 296 14.38 6.79 3.55
C ASN A 296 12.89 6.83 3.89
N PHE A 297 12.14 5.76 3.61
CA PHE A 297 10.69 5.71 3.76
C PHE A 297 10.20 5.11 5.09
N SER A 298 11.04 4.36 5.81
CA SER A 298 10.66 3.76 7.11
C SER A 298 10.22 4.79 8.14
N LYS A 299 10.82 5.99 8.15
CA LYS A 299 10.40 7.13 9.00
C LYS A 299 8.97 7.60 8.73
N LEU A 300 8.43 7.28 7.55
CA LEU A 300 7.05 7.55 7.14
C LEU A 300 6.15 6.31 7.32
N GLY A 301 6.63 5.24 7.97
CA GLY A 301 5.87 3.99 8.15
C GLY A 301 5.66 3.20 6.85
N ILE A 302 6.53 3.42 5.85
CA ILE A 302 6.48 2.75 4.55
C ILE A 302 7.73 1.90 4.38
N SER A 303 7.55 0.63 4.04
CA SER A 303 8.66 -0.30 3.81
C SER A 303 8.26 -1.42 2.87
N VAL A 304 9.25 -2.01 2.21
CA VAL A 304 9.06 -3.13 1.30
C VAL A 304 10.00 -4.28 1.64
N ALA A 305 9.45 -5.48 1.72
CA ALA A 305 10.23 -6.70 1.91
C ALA A 305 10.83 -7.14 0.56
N LYS A 306 12.05 -7.70 0.59
CA LYS A 306 12.71 -8.28 -0.59
C LYS A 306 11.82 -9.33 -1.26
N SER A 307 11.17 -10.18 -0.46
CA SER A 307 10.23 -11.22 -0.93
C SER A 307 9.04 -10.65 -1.71
N ASP A 308 8.49 -9.50 -1.31
CA ASP A 308 7.35 -8.90 -1.99
C ASP A 308 7.72 -8.35 -3.36
N VAL A 309 8.91 -7.72 -3.46
CA VAL A 309 9.46 -7.27 -4.75
C VAL A 309 9.73 -8.47 -5.65
N MET A 310 10.33 -9.52 -5.11
CA MET A 310 10.59 -10.77 -5.83
C MET A 310 9.31 -11.38 -6.41
N ILE A 311 8.26 -11.52 -5.61
CA ILE A 311 6.98 -12.07 -6.06
C ILE A 311 6.40 -11.24 -7.20
N GLU A 312 6.40 -9.91 -7.09
CA GLU A 312 5.89 -9.05 -8.16
C GLU A 312 6.76 -9.08 -9.42
N CYS A 313 8.09 -9.16 -9.29
CA CYS A 313 9.00 -9.28 -10.42
C CYS A 313 8.83 -10.60 -11.17
N VAL A 314 8.71 -11.72 -10.46
CA VAL A 314 8.48 -13.04 -11.06
C VAL A 314 7.13 -13.08 -11.79
N LYS A 315 6.05 -12.56 -11.17
CA LYS A 315 4.73 -12.47 -11.81
C LYS A 315 4.77 -11.66 -13.11
N GLU A 316 5.46 -10.52 -13.12
CA GLU A 316 5.58 -9.69 -14.32
C GLU A 316 6.43 -10.36 -15.40
N LEU A 317 7.53 -11.02 -15.02
CA LEU A 317 8.34 -11.80 -15.95
C LEU A 317 7.52 -12.93 -16.61
N GLU A 318 6.75 -13.69 -15.83
CA GLU A 318 5.84 -14.72 -16.36
C GLU A 318 4.78 -14.14 -17.29
N LYS A 319 4.20 -12.98 -16.93
CA LYS A 319 3.23 -12.28 -17.75
C LYS A 319 3.83 -11.86 -19.10
N ARG A 320 5.03 -11.28 -19.10
CA ARG A 320 5.77 -10.92 -20.32
C ARG A 320 6.06 -12.13 -21.19
N LYS A 321 6.52 -13.24 -20.59
CA LYS A 321 6.71 -14.54 -21.28
C LYS A 321 5.41 -15.02 -21.95
N LYS A 322 4.29 -15.00 -21.24
CA LYS A 322 2.97 -15.41 -21.77
C LYS A 322 2.50 -14.49 -22.91
N MET A 323 2.70 -13.18 -22.80
CA MET A 323 2.34 -12.22 -23.85
C MET A 323 3.13 -12.51 -25.13
N MET A 324 4.45 -12.74 -25.02
CA MET A 324 5.30 -13.08 -26.16
C MET A 324 4.89 -14.41 -26.83
N MET A 325 4.57 -15.44 -26.06
CA MET A 325 4.10 -16.74 -26.60
C MET A 325 2.74 -16.65 -27.31
N LYS A 326 1.85 -15.76 -26.85
CA LYS A 326 0.55 -15.51 -27.51
C LYS A 326 0.71 -14.78 -28.83
N THR A 327 1.61 -13.80 -28.90
CA THR A 327 1.91 -13.09 -30.16
C THR A 327 2.35 -14.09 -31.24
N LYS A 328 3.21 -15.06 -30.89
CA LYS A 328 3.67 -16.13 -31.81
C LYS A 328 2.54 -16.97 -32.41
N THR A 329 1.52 -17.35 -31.63
CA THR A 329 0.40 -18.18 -32.14
C THR A 329 -0.59 -17.40 -32.99
N SER A 330 -0.63 -16.06 -32.88
CA SER A 330 -1.48 -15.19 -33.70
C SER A 330 -0.84 -14.73 -35.02
N THR A 331 0.49 -14.72 -35.13
CA THR A 331 1.23 -14.39 -36.37
C THR A 331 1.79 -15.65 -37.03
N ASN A 332 0.92 -16.48 -37.61
CA ASN A 332 1.32 -17.54 -38.54
C ASN A 332 1.65 -16.97 -39.94
N ASN A 333 2.56 -15.99 -40.04
CA ASN A 333 3.07 -15.45 -41.30
C ASN A 333 4.60 -15.25 -41.23
N THR A 334 5.34 -16.22 -41.76
CA THR A 334 6.63 -16.17 -42.48
C THR A 334 7.86 -15.36 -42.00
N ASP A 335 7.93 -14.76 -40.81
CA ASP A 335 9.17 -14.09 -40.32
C ASP A 335 9.69 -14.68 -38.99
N ASN A 336 9.92 -16.01 -38.94
CA ASN A 336 10.10 -16.76 -37.70
C ASN A 336 11.50 -16.74 -37.04
N ASP A 337 12.57 -16.31 -37.72
CA ASP A 337 13.93 -16.47 -37.15
C ASP A 337 14.39 -15.27 -36.30
N ASN A 338 14.12 -14.03 -36.73
CA ASN A 338 14.57 -12.83 -36.00
C ASN A 338 13.77 -12.54 -34.72
N GLN A 339 12.50 -12.92 -34.68
CA GLN A 339 11.61 -12.66 -33.54
C GLN A 339 11.82 -13.66 -32.39
N ASP A 340 12.35 -14.85 -32.68
CA ASP A 340 12.73 -15.87 -31.71
C ASP A 340 13.99 -15.47 -30.93
N ASP A 341 14.97 -14.84 -31.59
CA ASP A 341 16.19 -14.34 -30.96
C ASP A 341 15.92 -13.14 -30.06
N ASP A 342 15.03 -12.23 -30.43
CA ASP A 342 14.63 -11.10 -29.56
C ASP A 342 13.88 -11.57 -28.30
N CYS A 343 13.04 -12.60 -28.42
CA CYS A 343 12.36 -13.18 -27.24
C CYS A 343 13.35 -13.88 -26.29
N LYS A 344 14.35 -14.59 -26.81
CA LYS A 344 15.40 -15.21 -25.99
C LYS A 344 16.22 -14.14 -25.28
N ARG A 345 16.65 -13.10 -26.00
CA ARG A 345 17.43 -11.97 -25.46
C ARG A 345 16.72 -11.28 -24.29
N VAL A 346 15.42 -11.00 -24.39
CA VAL A 346 14.66 -10.36 -23.29
C VAL A 346 14.56 -11.27 -22.05
N ILE A 347 14.49 -12.59 -22.21
CA ILE A 347 14.46 -13.51 -21.05
C ILE A 347 15.85 -13.62 -20.42
N GLU A 348 16.91 -13.64 -21.24
CA GLU A 348 18.30 -13.66 -20.81
C GLU A 348 18.65 -12.42 -19.98
N ASP A 349 18.17 -11.23 -20.38
CA ASP A 349 18.36 -9.96 -19.65
C ASP A 349 17.80 -9.98 -18.21
N TYR A 350 16.87 -10.90 -17.91
CA TYR A 350 16.24 -11.07 -16.61
C TYR A 350 16.56 -12.41 -15.94
N GLN A 351 17.53 -13.17 -16.43
CA GLN A 351 17.92 -14.47 -15.86
C GLN A 351 18.32 -14.34 -14.38
N TRP A 352 18.97 -13.23 -14.02
CA TRP A 352 19.36 -12.91 -12.64
C TRP A 352 18.15 -12.83 -11.69
N LEU A 353 16.94 -12.46 -12.14
CA LEU A 353 15.73 -12.46 -11.30
C LEU A 353 15.33 -13.89 -10.93
N ILE A 354 15.51 -14.84 -11.84
CA ILE A 354 15.21 -16.25 -11.60
C ILE A 354 16.19 -16.81 -10.57
N GLU A 355 17.47 -16.49 -10.71
CA GLU A 355 18.52 -16.89 -9.76
C GLU A 355 18.29 -16.27 -8.38
N TRP A 356 18.00 -14.97 -8.33
CA TRP A 356 17.66 -14.25 -7.11
C TRP A 356 16.45 -14.87 -6.38
N SER A 357 15.45 -15.33 -7.14
CA SER A 357 14.28 -16.01 -6.56
C SER A 357 14.60 -17.37 -5.94
N LYS A 358 15.54 -18.12 -6.53
CA LYS A 358 15.97 -19.42 -6.04
C LYS A 358 16.80 -19.28 -4.76
N LEU A 359 17.73 -18.32 -4.73
CA LEU A 359 18.58 -18.03 -3.57
C LEU A 359 17.76 -17.64 -2.33
N SER A 360 16.73 -16.82 -2.54
CA SER A 360 15.80 -16.39 -1.48
C SER A 360 14.90 -17.52 -0.96
N SER A 361 14.69 -18.56 -1.77
CA SER A 361 13.92 -19.75 -1.36
C SER A 361 14.76 -20.73 -0.53
N SER A 362 16.09 -20.77 -0.74
CA SER A 362 17.02 -21.60 0.03
C SER A 362 17.41 -21.03 1.40
N THR A 363 17.14 -19.76 1.68
CA THR A 363 17.43 -19.13 2.99
C THR A 363 16.30 -19.28 4.02
N ASN A 364 15.16 -19.86 3.62
CA ASN A 364 13.97 -20.08 4.46
C ASN A 364 13.73 -21.58 4.79
N GLN A 365 14.75 -22.44 4.65
CA GLN A 365 14.70 -23.86 5.07
C GLN A 365 15.44 -24.09 6.38
#